data_AF-M6Q6C1-F1
#
_entry.id   AF-M6Q6C1-F1
#
_cell.length_a   1.000
_cell.length_b   1.000
_cell.length_c   1.000
_cell.angle_alpha   90.00
_cell.angle_beta   90.00
_cell.angle_gamma   90.00
#
_symmetry.space_group_name_H-M   'P 1'
#
loop_
_entity.id
_entity.type
_entity.pdbx_description
1 polymer ?
#
loop_
_entity_poly.entity_id
_entity_poly.type
_entity_poly.pdbx_seq_one_letter_code
_entity_poly.pdbx_strand_id
1 'polypeptide(L)'
;MSKVMLKDSRHLTKDTIVVRSLGLCYELSNTYRQFLLNFWGRHLIAETGFVKVDSKKNFNSNRLTGYNEMNMERNSLSEKIHSAEMIVIKVGSARLSGPESEVNDFLFQLVSDIRHLRDLGKKVILVSSGAIARGRLLLNELPSSIPSGDSLSEKQALAAMGQNRLINLYDSFFSKVNLSIAQILFGVLDLESKEGYKNLKNTFTQLLEWGVLPIVNENDSVATEEVKFGDNDMLSALVSLIVGADLLLILTGVDGFLKEEKVVPFLKGISKDDLNLAGGPSGPGTGGMFTKLKSAGLLSEAGVPTAILNGKKMHAIREFLEKNSAGTLVAPSGNRVFSEENVKEIIRKNRNGNGENHL
;
A
#
# COMPACT_ATOMS: atom_id res chain seq x y z
N MET A 1 -3.19 -16.89 -29.85
CA MET A 1 -1.81 -16.41 -30.08
C MET A 1 -1.18 -17.28 -31.15
N SER A 2 -0.85 -16.72 -32.32
CA SER A 2 -0.11 -17.41 -33.38
C SER A 2 1.39 -17.27 -33.12
N LYS A 3 2.14 -18.36 -33.22
CA LYS A 3 3.59 -18.40 -33.03
C LYS A 3 4.25 -18.14 -34.38
N VAL A 4 4.92 -17.00 -34.55
CA VAL A 4 5.65 -16.68 -35.79
C VAL A 4 7.14 -16.68 -35.47
N MET A 5 7.90 -17.64 -36.00
CA MET A 5 9.36 -17.60 -35.96
C MET A 5 9.85 -16.66 -37.06
N LEU A 6 10.34 -15.48 -36.68
CA LEU A 6 11.00 -14.55 -37.61
C LEU A 6 12.41 -15.05 -37.91
N LYS A 7 12.60 -15.74 -39.03
CA LYS A 7 13.93 -16.03 -39.59
C LYS A 7 14.48 -14.92 -40.48
N ASP A 8 13.68 -13.92 -40.82
CA ASP A 8 14.09 -12.86 -41.74
C ASP A 8 13.34 -11.56 -41.44
N SER A 9 14.06 -10.47 -41.19
CA SER A 9 13.54 -9.15 -40.77
C SER A 9 12.83 -8.38 -41.90
N ARG A 10 12.65 -9.01 -43.06
CA ARG A 10 12.12 -8.40 -44.29
C ARG A 10 10.58 -8.38 -44.38
N HIS A 11 9.87 -8.95 -43.39
CA HIS A 11 8.40 -8.96 -43.34
C HIS A 11 7.77 -8.11 -42.23
N LEU A 12 8.56 -7.30 -41.52
CA LEU A 12 8.04 -6.42 -40.48
C LEU A 12 7.47 -5.14 -41.11
N THR A 13 6.17 -4.91 -40.95
CA THR A 13 5.54 -3.62 -41.30
C THR A 13 5.85 -2.59 -40.20
N LYS A 14 5.69 -1.29 -40.49
CA LYS A 14 5.97 -0.19 -39.54
C LYS A 14 5.19 -0.27 -38.20
N ASP A 15 4.24 -1.20 -38.07
CA ASP A 15 3.30 -1.34 -36.96
C ASP A 15 3.54 -2.57 -36.06
N THR A 16 4.60 -3.35 -36.26
CA THR A 16 4.88 -4.54 -35.45
C THR A 16 5.65 -4.20 -34.16
N ILE A 17 5.07 -4.49 -32.98
CA ILE A 17 5.79 -4.45 -31.69
C ILE A 17 6.39 -5.83 -31.42
N VAL A 18 7.71 -5.90 -31.29
CA VAL A 18 8.44 -7.13 -31.00
C VAL A 18 8.87 -7.14 -29.52
N VAL A 19 8.31 -8.05 -28.73
CA VAL A 19 8.77 -8.28 -27.35
C VAL A 19 9.88 -9.34 -27.37
N ARG A 20 11.12 -8.96 -27.04
CA ARG A 20 12.22 -9.92 -26.86
C ARG A 20 12.18 -10.50 -25.46
N SER A 21 11.78 -11.76 -25.35
CA SER A 21 12.05 -12.61 -24.19
C SER A 21 12.57 -13.96 -24.71
N LEU A 22 13.75 -14.38 -24.25
CA LEU A 22 14.35 -15.69 -24.56
C LEU A 22 14.33 -16.07 -26.06
N GLY A 23 14.65 -15.12 -26.95
CA GLY A 23 14.84 -15.39 -28.39
C GLY A 23 13.57 -15.61 -29.22
N LEU A 24 12.37 -15.34 -28.68
CA LEU A 24 11.09 -15.48 -29.40
C LEU A 24 10.44 -14.11 -29.64
N CYS A 25 9.71 -13.99 -30.76
CA CYS A 25 8.94 -12.81 -31.14
C CYS A 25 7.45 -13.19 -31.29
N TYR A 26 6.54 -12.31 -30.85
CA TYR A 26 5.10 -12.55 -30.89
C TYR A 26 4.38 -11.37 -31.56
N GLU A 27 3.34 -11.66 -32.33
CA GLU A 27 2.43 -10.67 -32.91
C GLU A 27 1.19 -10.55 -32.01
N LEU A 28 0.82 -9.33 -31.62
CA LEU A 28 -0.21 -9.06 -30.61
C LEU A 28 -1.50 -8.54 -31.24
N SER A 29 -2.64 -8.85 -30.62
CA SER A 29 -3.94 -8.30 -31.02
C SER A 29 -4.07 -6.82 -30.67
N ASN A 30 -4.91 -6.07 -31.40
CA ASN A 30 -5.10 -4.62 -31.20
C ASN A 30 -5.52 -4.24 -29.77
N THR A 31 -6.29 -5.09 -29.09
CA THR A 31 -6.69 -4.87 -27.69
C THR A 31 -5.50 -4.96 -26.74
N TYR A 32 -4.57 -5.89 -26.98
CA TYR A 32 -3.35 -6.06 -26.19
C TYR A 32 -2.30 -4.98 -26.52
N ARG A 33 -2.29 -4.47 -27.76
CA ARG A 33 -1.49 -3.31 -28.20
C ARG A 33 -1.86 -2.06 -27.42
N GLN A 34 -3.16 -1.74 -27.31
CA GLN A 34 -3.60 -0.58 -26.53
C GLN A 34 -3.36 -0.74 -25.03
N PHE A 35 -3.47 -1.95 -24.52
CA PHE A 35 -3.05 -2.26 -23.15
C PHE A 35 -1.56 -1.95 -22.95
N LEU A 36 -0.65 -2.47 -23.80
CA LEU A 36 0.78 -2.22 -23.66
C LEU A 36 1.20 -0.76 -23.90
N LEU A 37 0.58 -0.06 -24.85
CA LEU A 37 0.84 1.36 -25.10
C LEU A 37 0.42 2.24 -23.92
N ASN A 38 -0.68 1.90 -23.24
CA ASN A 38 -1.11 2.57 -22.03
C ASN A 38 -0.33 2.11 -20.78
N PHE A 39 0.16 0.87 -20.76
CA PHE A 39 0.86 0.25 -19.61
C PHE A 39 2.37 0.57 -19.57
N TRP A 40 3.01 0.81 -20.71
CA TRP A 40 4.44 1.16 -20.79
C TRP A 40 4.72 2.61 -21.23
N GLY A 41 3.71 3.35 -21.67
CA GLY A 41 3.86 4.75 -22.09
C GLY A 41 4.84 4.95 -23.27
N ARG A 42 4.86 6.17 -23.81
CA ARG A 42 5.68 6.57 -24.97
C ARG A 42 7.19 6.69 -24.67
N HIS A 43 7.82 5.69 -24.06
CA HIS A 43 9.23 5.79 -23.59
C HIS A 43 10.20 4.80 -24.25
N LEU A 44 9.84 4.27 -25.42
CA LEU A 44 10.80 3.59 -26.31
C LEU A 44 11.45 4.53 -27.35
N ILE A 45 11.30 5.85 -27.20
CA ILE A 45 12.07 6.84 -27.96
C ILE A 45 12.94 7.61 -26.95
N ALA A 46 14.25 7.42 -27.08
CA ALA A 46 15.27 8.01 -26.24
C ALA A 46 15.31 9.54 -26.36
N GLU A 47 15.47 10.23 -25.23
CA GLU A 47 16.24 11.47 -25.15
C GLU A 47 17.11 11.45 -23.89
N THR A 48 18.42 11.35 -24.11
CA THR A 48 19.46 11.60 -23.11
C THR A 48 19.49 13.08 -22.77
N GLY A 49 19.21 13.43 -21.52
CA GLY A 49 19.38 14.79 -20.99
C GLY A 49 20.08 14.76 -19.63
N PHE A 50 21.34 15.15 -19.59
CA PHE A 50 22.05 15.42 -18.34
C PHE A 50 21.49 16.71 -17.71
N VAL A 51 20.95 16.61 -16.49
CA VAL A 51 20.63 17.79 -15.68
C VAL A 51 21.91 18.31 -15.04
N LYS A 52 22.33 19.50 -15.45
CA LYS A 52 23.42 20.26 -14.84
C LYS A 52 22.90 20.86 -13.53
N VAL A 53 23.40 20.38 -12.39
CA VAL A 53 23.07 20.97 -11.08
C VAL A 53 23.91 22.22 -10.89
N ASP A 54 23.23 23.37 -10.81
CA ASP A 54 23.85 24.67 -10.54
C ASP A 54 24.33 24.73 -9.08
N SER A 55 25.63 24.65 -8.88
CA SER A 55 26.28 24.77 -7.58
C SER A 55 26.48 26.25 -7.24
N LYS A 56 25.53 26.86 -6.52
CA LYS A 56 25.75 28.04 -5.65
C LYS A 56 24.48 28.38 -4.85
N LYS A 57 24.22 27.61 -3.80
CA LYS A 57 23.53 28.11 -2.60
C LYS A 57 24.34 27.64 -1.40
N ASN A 58 24.82 28.58 -0.60
CA ASN A 58 25.47 28.32 0.69
C ASN A 58 24.42 27.70 1.63
N PHE A 59 24.33 26.38 1.61
CA PHE A 59 23.51 25.60 2.53
C PHE A 59 24.35 25.23 3.75
N ASN A 60 23.75 25.42 4.93
CA ASN A 60 24.32 25.16 6.23
C ASN A 60 24.90 23.73 6.31
N SER A 61 26.23 23.60 6.48
CA SER A 61 26.96 22.33 6.39
C SER A 61 26.47 21.26 7.37
N ASN A 62 26.06 21.66 8.58
CA ASN A 62 25.56 20.74 9.62
C ASN A 62 24.18 20.13 9.32
N ARG A 63 23.41 20.69 8.38
CA ARG A 63 22.12 20.11 7.96
C ARG A 63 22.27 19.10 6.82
N LEU A 64 23.30 19.27 5.98
CA LEU A 64 23.65 18.32 4.93
C LEU A 64 24.24 17.03 5.50
N THR A 65 24.99 17.12 6.59
CA THR A 65 25.55 15.95 7.29
C THR A 65 24.44 15.02 7.80
N GLY A 66 23.44 15.55 8.52
CA GLY A 66 22.34 14.73 9.06
C GLY A 66 21.46 14.07 7.99
N TYR A 67 21.19 14.76 6.87
CA TYR A 67 20.44 14.16 5.75
C TYR A 67 21.25 13.05 5.04
N ASN A 68 22.55 13.24 4.89
CA ASN A 68 23.43 12.24 4.31
C ASN A 68 23.59 11.02 5.22
N GLU A 69 23.68 11.22 6.54
CA GLU A 69 23.71 10.14 7.53
C GLU A 69 22.43 9.30 7.49
N MET A 70 21.25 9.95 7.48
CA MET A 70 19.97 9.24 7.35
C MET A 70 19.89 8.39 6.07
N ASN A 71 20.43 8.88 4.95
CA ASN A 71 20.46 8.11 3.72
C ASN A 71 21.46 6.94 3.77
N MET A 72 22.61 7.09 4.45
CA MET A 72 23.52 5.97 4.68
C MET A 72 22.87 4.89 5.56
N GLU A 73 22.23 5.28 6.67
CA GLU A 73 21.50 4.35 7.53
C GLU A 73 20.36 3.67 6.78
N ARG A 74 19.60 4.42 5.98
CA ARG A 74 18.56 3.87 5.10
C ARG A 74 19.12 2.81 4.15
N ASN A 75 20.23 3.11 3.48
CA ASN A 75 20.86 2.21 2.52
C ASN A 75 21.39 0.92 3.16
N SER A 76 21.68 0.93 4.47
CA SER A 76 22.03 -0.31 5.20
C SER A 76 20.89 -1.33 5.24
N LEU A 77 19.63 -0.89 5.06
CA LEU A 77 18.46 -1.77 5.00
C LEU A 77 18.12 -2.24 3.57
N SER A 78 18.87 -1.81 2.55
CA SER A 78 18.54 -2.11 1.16
C SER A 78 18.44 -3.61 0.91
N GLU A 79 19.41 -4.42 1.34
CA GLU A 79 19.35 -5.88 1.15
C GLU A 79 18.10 -6.49 1.79
N LYS A 80 17.76 -6.09 3.02
CA LYS A 80 16.55 -6.55 3.75
C LYS A 80 15.26 -6.17 3.01
N ILE A 81 15.21 -5.00 2.38
CA ILE A 81 14.05 -4.55 1.60
C ILE A 81 13.95 -5.34 0.29
N HIS A 82 15.06 -5.51 -0.42
CA HIS A 82 15.09 -6.24 -1.69
C HIS A 82 14.70 -7.71 -1.50
N SER A 83 15.18 -8.34 -0.41
CA SER A 83 14.91 -9.74 -0.07
C SER A 83 13.55 -9.97 0.57
N ALA A 84 12.72 -8.94 0.80
CA ALA A 84 11.39 -9.09 1.40
C ALA A 84 10.51 -10.01 0.54
N GLU A 85 10.04 -11.13 1.11
CA GLU A 85 9.23 -12.12 0.40
C GLU A 85 7.73 -11.91 0.63
N MET A 86 7.33 -11.58 1.85
CA MET A 86 5.96 -11.32 2.24
C MET A 86 5.71 -9.83 2.47
N ILE A 87 4.98 -9.20 1.55
CA ILE A 87 4.76 -7.75 1.56
C ILE A 87 3.29 -7.46 1.81
N VAL A 88 3.01 -6.62 2.80
CA VAL A 88 1.68 -6.03 2.99
C VAL A 88 1.68 -4.64 2.36
N ILE A 89 0.68 -4.34 1.55
CA ILE A 89 0.50 -3.03 0.92
C ILE A 89 -0.80 -2.45 1.43
N LYS A 90 -0.76 -1.26 2.01
CA LYS A 90 -1.94 -0.54 2.48
C LYS A 90 -2.28 0.60 1.54
N VAL A 91 -3.54 0.70 1.15
CA VAL A 91 -4.07 1.80 0.33
C VAL A 91 -5.11 2.60 1.11
N GLY A 92 -4.87 3.90 1.26
CA GLY A 92 -5.80 4.82 1.93
C GLY A 92 -7.03 5.18 1.09
N SER A 93 -8.12 5.55 1.76
CA SER A 93 -9.40 5.90 1.14
C SER A 93 -9.29 7.00 0.09
N ALA A 94 -8.45 8.01 0.36
CA ALA A 94 -8.21 9.15 -0.54
C ALA A 94 -7.62 8.76 -1.91
N ARG A 95 -7.11 7.54 -2.09
CA ARG A 95 -6.67 7.03 -3.41
C ARG A 95 -7.79 6.35 -4.19
N LEU A 96 -8.87 6.02 -3.51
CA LEU A 96 -9.98 5.24 -4.03
C LEU A 96 -11.30 6.02 -4.03
N SER A 97 -11.32 7.27 -3.56
CA SER A 97 -12.52 8.11 -3.46
C SER A 97 -12.50 9.35 -4.36
N GLY A 98 -11.45 9.51 -5.18
CA GLY A 98 -11.30 10.66 -6.09
C GLY A 98 -12.08 10.49 -7.40
N PRO A 99 -11.87 11.41 -8.36
CA PRO A 99 -12.39 11.28 -9.72
C PRO A 99 -12.03 9.93 -10.33
N GLU A 100 -12.93 9.37 -11.15
CA GLU A 100 -12.77 8.02 -11.70
C GLU A 100 -11.46 7.85 -12.49
N SER A 101 -11.06 8.86 -13.27
CA SER A 101 -9.79 8.85 -14.00
C SER A 101 -8.58 8.74 -13.08
N GLU A 102 -8.53 9.51 -11.98
CA GLU A 102 -7.41 9.46 -11.03
C GLU A 102 -7.35 8.12 -10.28
N VAL A 103 -8.51 7.56 -9.95
CA VAL A 103 -8.58 6.23 -9.32
C VAL A 103 -8.12 5.17 -10.31
N ASN A 104 -8.55 5.24 -11.57
CA ASN A 104 -8.15 4.29 -12.59
C ASN A 104 -6.64 4.35 -12.84
N ASP A 105 -6.05 5.54 -12.96
CA ASP A 105 -4.60 5.72 -13.11
C ASP A 105 -3.82 5.12 -11.95
N PHE A 106 -4.29 5.38 -10.72
CA PHE A 106 -3.72 4.76 -9.51
C PHE A 106 -3.83 3.24 -9.53
N LEU A 107 -5.00 2.69 -9.87
CA LEU A 107 -5.21 1.24 -9.91
C LEU A 107 -4.39 0.56 -11.00
N PHE A 108 -4.23 1.18 -12.17
CA PHE A 108 -3.33 0.65 -13.21
C PHE A 108 -1.90 0.52 -12.71
N GLN A 109 -1.39 1.53 -12.00
CA GLN A 109 -0.05 1.49 -11.41
C GLN A 109 0.03 0.43 -10.30
N LEU A 110 -0.94 0.39 -9.39
CA LEU A 110 -0.98 -0.57 -8.29
C LEU A 110 -0.99 -2.02 -8.81
N VAL A 111 -1.82 -2.31 -9.81
CA VAL A 111 -1.91 -3.64 -10.43
C VAL A 111 -0.60 -3.99 -11.14
N SER A 112 0.01 -3.04 -11.84
CA SER A 112 1.31 -3.21 -12.49
C SER A 112 2.41 -3.53 -11.47
N ASP A 113 2.46 -2.81 -10.35
CA ASP A 113 3.46 -3.01 -9.30
C ASP A 113 3.23 -4.35 -8.58
N ILE A 114 2.00 -4.67 -8.20
CA ILE A 114 1.69 -5.95 -7.55
C ILE A 114 1.97 -7.13 -8.49
N ARG A 115 1.59 -7.07 -9.77
CA ARG A 115 1.91 -8.13 -10.75
C ARG A 115 3.42 -8.36 -10.83
N HIS A 116 4.20 -7.28 -10.90
CA HIS A 116 5.64 -7.37 -10.93
C HIS A 116 6.21 -8.07 -9.68
N LEU A 117 5.72 -7.73 -8.49
CA LEU A 117 6.14 -8.42 -7.26
C LEU A 117 5.79 -9.91 -7.29
N ARG A 118 4.62 -10.27 -7.81
CA ARG A 118 4.20 -11.65 -7.97
C ARG A 118 5.08 -12.40 -8.98
N ASP A 119 5.50 -11.74 -10.06
CA ASP A 119 6.46 -12.29 -11.05
C ASP A 119 7.82 -12.57 -10.44
N LEU A 120 8.24 -11.78 -9.44
CA LEU A 120 9.44 -12.02 -8.64
C LEU A 120 9.26 -13.09 -7.54
N GLY A 121 8.11 -13.77 -7.50
CA GLY A 121 7.82 -14.82 -6.51
C GLY A 121 7.38 -14.30 -5.13
N LYS A 122 7.20 -12.99 -4.97
CA LYS A 122 6.81 -12.39 -3.67
C LYS A 122 5.33 -12.67 -3.36
N LYS A 123 5.02 -12.87 -2.08
CA LYS A 123 3.67 -12.98 -1.53
C LYS A 123 3.19 -11.58 -1.16
N VAL A 124 2.00 -11.20 -1.65
CA VAL A 124 1.46 -9.86 -1.44
C VAL A 124 0.08 -9.97 -0.81
N ILE A 125 -0.18 -9.14 0.20
CA ILE A 125 -1.53 -8.89 0.74
C ILE A 125 -1.83 -7.42 0.57
N LEU A 126 -3.02 -7.11 0.06
CA LEU A 126 -3.50 -5.74 -0.07
C LEU A 126 -4.48 -5.43 1.06
N VAL A 127 -4.23 -4.38 1.83
CA VAL A 127 -5.14 -3.84 2.84
C VAL A 127 -5.73 -2.55 2.28
N SER A 128 -7.03 -2.55 2.00
CA SER A 128 -7.70 -1.41 1.36
C SER A 128 -8.57 -0.67 2.34
N SER A 129 -8.69 0.65 2.17
CA SER A 129 -9.80 1.44 2.70
C SER A 129 -10.80 1.81 1.60
N GLY A 130 -11.74 2.72 1.88
CA GLY A 130 -12.54 3.39 0.85
C GLY A 130 -13.95 2.83 0.64
N ALA A 131 -14.34 1.78 1.37
CA ALA A 131 -15.70 1.23 1.30
C ALA A 131 -16.76 2.29 1.60
N ILE A 132 -16.71 2.96 2.75
CA ILE A 132 -17.66 4.03 3.11
C ILE A 132 -17.67 5.16 2.07
N ALA A 133 -16.49 5.59 1.60
CA ALA A 133 -16.39 6.66 0.61
C ALA A 133 -17.06 6.28 -0.72
N ARG A 134 -16.87 5.04 -1.19
CA ARG A 134 -17.57 4.50 -2.36
C ARG A 134 -19.06 4.37 -2.11
N GLY A 135 -19.47 3.98 -0.90
CA GLY A 135 -20.87 3.94 -0.49
C GLY A 135 -21.53 5.31 -0.61
N ARG A 136 -20.84 6.39 -0.21
CA ARG A 136 -21.36 7.76 -0.33
C ARG A 136 -21.55 8.18 -1.79
N LEU A 137 -20.60 7.83 -2.66
CA LEU A 137 -20.74 8.09 -4.10
C LEU A 137 -21.98 7.38 -4.66
N LEU A 138 -22.20 6.12 -4.30
CA LEU A 138 -23.39 5.36 -4.71
C LEU A 138 -24.68 5.94 -4.14
N LEU A 139 -24.68 6.37 -2.88
CA LEU A 139 -25.85 6.98 -2.26
C LEU A 139 -26.30 8.22 -3.05
N ASN A 140 -25.35 9.02 -3.53
CA ASN A 140 -25.61 10.21 -4.34
C ASN A 140 -26.14 9.89 -5.75
N GLU A 141 -25.94 8.67 -6.25
CA GLU A 141 -26.47 8.21 -7.55
C GLU A 141 -27.91 7.66 -7.42
N LEU A 142 -28.39 7.40 -6.20
CA LEU A 142 -29.73 6.84 -6.00
C LEU A 142 -30.81 7.90 -6.25
N PRO A 143 -31.92 7.52 -6.90
CA PRO A 143 -33.02 8.44 -7.21
C PRO A 143 -33.89 8.70 -5.98
N SER A 144 -33.40 9.47 -4.99
CA SER A 144 -34.20 10.12 -3.93
C SER A 144 -33.34 11.01 -3.04
N SER A 145 -33.96 12.00 -2.38
CA SER A 145 -33.36 12.78 -1.29
C SER A 145 -33.21 11.92 -0.03
N ILE A 146 -32.37 10.89 -0.07
CA ILE A 146 -32.03 10.12 1.13
C ILE A 146 -31.22 11.06 2.04
N PRO A 147 -31.70 11.37 3.26
CA PRO A 147 -30.95 12.23 4.17
C PRO A 147 -29.59 11.57 4.45
N SER A 148 -28.51 12.27 4.12
CA SER A 148 -27.16 11.86 4.48
C SER A 148 -26.77 12.49 5.82
N GLY A 149 -26.21 11.69 6.71
CA GLY A 149 -25.65 12.07 7.99
C GLY A 149 -24.36 11.29 8.29
N ASP A 150 -24.06 11.20 9.58
CA ASP A 150 -22.84 10.58 10.09
C ASP A 150 -23.10 9.59 11.24
N SER A 151 -24.34 9.09 11.33
CA SER A 151 -24.70 8.07 12.31
C SER A 151 -23.90 6.77 12.07
N LEU A 152 -23.71 5.99 13.13
CA LEU A 152 -23.02 4.70 13.02
C LEU A 152 -23.73 3.77 12.03
N SER A 153 -25.06 3.67 12.11
CA SER A 153 -25.86 2.81 11.22
C SER A 153 -25.74 3.24 9.75
N GLU A 154 -25.68 4.53 9.47
CA GLU A 154 -25.45 5.03 8.13
C GLU A 154 -24.05 4.69 7.62
N LYS A 155 -23.01 4.88 8.45
CA LYS A 155 -21.64 4.49 8.07
C LYS A 155 -21.54 2.98 7.80
N GLN A 156 -22.21 2.15 8.59
CA GLN A 156 -22.26 0.70 8.39
C GLN A 156 -22.96 0.31 7.09
N ALA A 157 -24.09 0.97 6.77
CA ALA A 157 -24.82 0.76 5.52
C ALA A 157 -24.01 1.22 4.30
N LEU A 158 -23.38 2.39 4.37
CA LEU A 158 -22.47 2.91 3.35
C LEU A 158 -21.27 1.98 3.15
N ALA A 159 -20.69 1.44 4.22
CA ALA A 159 -19.63 0.46 4.12
C ALA A 159 -20.10 -0.81 3.40
N ALA A 160 -21.28 -1.35 3.74
CA ALA A 160 -21.85 -2.53 3.10
C ALA A 160 -22.04 -2.31 1.59
N MET A 161 -22.67 -1.20 1.21
CA MET A 161 -22.90 -0.82 -0.19
C MET A 161 -21.58 -0.63 -0.95
N GLY A 162 -20.67 0.15 -0.37
CA GLY A 162 -19.43 0.52 -1.02
C GLY A 162 -18.40 -0.59 -1.07
N GLN A 163 -18.40 -1.52 -0.11
CA GLN A 163 -17.49 -2.67 -0.10
C GLN A 163 -17.72 -3.58 -1.31
N ASN A 164 -18.98 -3.77 -1.73
CA ASN A 164 -19.30 -4.51 -2.96
C ASN A 164 -18.69 -3.85 -4.20
N ARG A 165 -18.81 -2.52 -4.33
CA ARG A 165 -18.19 -1.80 -5.45
C ARG A 165 -16.68 -1.79 -5.39
N LEU A 166 -16.12 -1.68 -4.18
CA LEU A 166 -14.68 -1.68 -3.98
C LEU A 166 -14.05 -2.99 -4.45
N ILE A 167 -14.62 -4.14 -4.07
CA ILE A 167 -14.07 -5.43 -4.49
C ILE A 167 -14.27 -5.68 -6.00
N ASN A 168 -15.42 -5.29 -6.56
CA ASN A 168 -15.66 -5.36 -8.01
C ASN A 168 -14.69 -4.47 -8.80
N LEU A 169 -14.36 -3.29 -8.28
CA LEU A 169 -13.39 -2.40 -8.87
C LEU A 169 -12.01 -3.07 -8.91
N TYR A 170 -11.53 -3.60 -7.78
CA TYR A 170 -10.26 -4.34 -7.77
C TYR A 170 -10.27 -5.54 -8.72
N ASP A 171 -11.33 -6.35 -8.71
CA ASP A 171 -11.46 -7.52 -9.58
C ASP A 171 -11.37 -7.13 -11.06
N SER A 172 -12.05 -6.05 -11.46
CA SER A 172 -12.03 -5.55 -12.85
C SER A 172 -10.65 -5.10 -13.34
N PHE A 173 -9.69 -4.85 -12.44
CA PHE A 173 -8.31 -4.53 -12.77
C PHE A 173 -7.38 -5.74 -12.66
N PHE A 174 -7.47 -6.51 -11.57
CA PHE A 174 -6.59 -7.66 -11.36
C PHE A 174 -6.90 -8.85 -12.28
N SER A 175 -8.16 -9.06 -12.66
CA SER A 175 -8.54 -10.07 -13.65
C SER A 175 -7.87 -9.84 -15.02
N LYS A 176 -7.63 -8.58 -15.41
CA LYS A 176 -6.94 -8.23 -16.67
C LYS A 176 -5.49 -8.71 -16.72
N VAL A 177 -4.88 -8.96 -15.57
CA VAL A 177 -3.50 -9.49 -15.45
C VAL A 177 -3.48 -10.93 -14.92
N ASN A 178 -4.60 -11.64 -15.03
CA ASN A 178 -4.79 -13.03 -14.59
C ASN A 178 -4.36 -13.24 -13.12
N LEU A 179 -4.67 -12.27 -12.25
CA LEU A 179 -4.44 -12.40 -10.82
C LEU A 179 -5.79 -12.49 -10.11
N SER A 180 -6.13 -13.69 -9.63
CA SER A 180 -7.32 -13.90 -8.81
C SER A 180 -7.17 -13.19 -7.47
N ILE A 181 -8.27 -12.61 -6.98
CA ILE A 181 -8.34 -11.95 -5.68
C ILE A 181 -9.23 -12.75 -4.72
N ALA A 182 -9.03 -12.58 -3.42
CA ALA A 182 -9.93 -13.09 -2.39
C ALA A 182 -10.24 -11.98 -1.39
N GLN A 183 -11.53 -11.75 -1.15
CA GLN A 183 -11.97 -10.78 -0.14
C GLN A 183 -11.83 -11.38 1.25
N ILE A 184 -11.25 -10.63 2.17
CA ILE A 184 -11.17 -10.96 3.60
C ILE A 184 -11.70 -9.77 4.40
N LEU A 185 -12.73 -10.00 5.20
CA LEU A 185 -13.30 -9.01 6.12
C LEU A 185 -13.26 -9.56 7.54
N PHE A 186 -12.72 -8.78 8.47
CA PHE A 186 -12.75 -9.11 9.90
C PHE A 186 -12.73 -7.85 10.76
N GLY A 187 -13.17 -7.98 12.01
CA GLY A 187 -13.11 -6.96 13.04
C GLY A 187 -12.13 -7.32 14.15
N VAL A 188 -12.00 -6.43 15.14
CA VAL A 188 -11.11 -6.63 16.28
C VAL A 188 -11.43 -7.90 17.08
N LEU A 189 -12.72 -8.21 17.28
CA LEU A 189 -13.17 -9.35 18.08
C LEU A 189 -12.74 -10.70 17.48
N ASP A 190 -12.65 -10.78 16.15
CA ASP A 190 -12.22 -12.00 15.46
C ASP A 190 -10.78 -12.38 15.85
N LEU A 191 -9.94 -11.38 16.16
CA LEU A 191 -8.56 -11.56 16.59
C LEU A 191 -8.38 -11.83 18.09
N GLU A 192 -9.38 -11.49 18.92
CA GLU A 192 -9.32 -11.76 20.37
C GLU A 192 -9.55 -13.24 20.67
N SER A 193 -10.43 -13.89 19.89
CA SER A 193 -10.66 -15.32 19.99
C SER A 193 -9.48 -16.11 19.42
N LYS A 194 -9.04 -17.15 20.14
CA LYS A 194 -7.96 -18.04 19.68
C LYS A 194 -8.33 -18.74 18.37
N GLU A 195 -9.59 -19.13 18.25
CA GLU A 195 -10.09 -19.80 17.06
C GLU A 195 -10.15 -18.86 15.85
N GLY A 196 -10.69 -17.65 16.00
CA GLY A 196 -10.76 -16.66 14.93
C GLY A 196 -9.38 -16.26 14.43
N TYR A 197 -8.41 -16.00 15.33
CA TYR A 197 -7.02 -15.75 14.94
C TYR A 197 -6.42 -16.89 14.12
N LYS A 198 -6.58 -18.14 14.60
CA LYS A 198 -6.05 -19.33 13.92
C LYS A 198 -6.71 -19.52 12.54
N ASN A 199 -8.03 -19.37 12.46
CA ASN A 199 -8.78 -19.52 11.21
C ASN A 199 -8.37 -18.47 10.18
N LEU A 200 -8.19 -17.22 10.61
CA LEU A 200 -7.75 -16.14 9.73
C LEU A 200 -6.32 -16.39 9.23
N LYS A 201 -5.38 -16.78 10.11
CA LYS A 201 -4.01 -17.12 9.72
C LYS A 201 -3.96 -18.29 8.73
N ASN A 202 -4.75 -19.34 8.97
CA ASN A 202 -4.84 -20.48 8.06
C ASN A 202 -5.39 -20.06 6.69
N THR A 203 -6.41 -19.20 6.68
CA THR A 203 -7.01 -18.69 5.44
C THR A 203 -5.99 -17.90 4.62
N PHE A 204 -5.25 -16.98 5.23
CA PHE A 204 -4.18 -16.25 4.56
C PHE A 204 -3.11 -17.19 4.00
N THR A 205 -2.68 -18.17 4.81
CA THR A 205 -1.66 -19.15 4.41
C THR A 205 -2.12 -19.90 3.15
N GLN A 206 -3.34 -20.43 3.16
CA GLN A 206 -3.87 -21.20 2.03
C GLN A 206 -4.05 -20.36 0.77
N LEU A 207 -4.57 -19.14 0.89
CA LEU A 207 -4.76 -18.23 -0.26
C LEU A 207 -3.42 -17.87 -0.92
N LEU A 208 -2.39 -17.59 -0.11
CA LEU A 208 -1.06 -17.27 -0.61
C LEU A 208 -0.39 -18.47 -1.28
N GLU A 209 -0.61 -19.69 -0.79
CA GLU A 209 -0.16 -20.95 -1.42
C GLU A 209 -0.83 -21.18 -2.79
N TRP A 210 -2.12 -20.90 -2.91
CA TRP A 210 -2.84 -20.95 -4.20
C TRP A 210 -2.48 -19.81 -5.14
N GLY A 211 -1.67 -18.86 -4.66
CA GLY A 211 -1.24 -17.71 -5.43
C GLY A 211 -2.33 -16.64 -5.65
N VAL A 212 -3.40 -16.69 -4.87
CA VAL A 212 -4.48 -15.70 -4.86
C VAL A 212 -4.02 -14.46 -4.07
N LEU A 213 -4.41 -13.26 -4.52
CA LEU A 213 -4.14 -11.99 -3.84
C LEU A 213 -5.24 -11.71 -2.79
N PRO A 214 -4.95 -11.78 -1.48
CA PRO A 214 -5.92 -11.39 -0.47
C PRO A 214 -6.09 -9.87 -0.47
N ILE A 215 -7.34 -9.40 -0.51
CA ILE A 215 -7.73 -8.01 -0.33
C ILE A 215 -8.51 -7.90 0.98
N VAL A 216 -7.88 -7.28 1.97
CA VAL A 216 -8.34 -7.17 3.34
C VAL A 216 -8.99 -5.81 3.57
N ASN A 217 -10.13 -5.80 4.25
CA ASN A 217 -10.69 -4.59 4.83
C ASN A 217 -11.34 -4.92 6.19
N GLU A 218 -11.60 -3.90 7.00
CA GLU A 218 -12.37 -4.04 8.22
C GLU A 218 -13.83 -4.45 7.88
N ASN A 219 -14.43 -5.31 8.70
CA ASN A 219 -15.85 -5.64 8.58
C ASN A 219 -16.72 -4.52 9.20
N ASP A 220 -16.67 -3.35 8.56
CA ASP A 220 -17.32 -2.11 9.02
C ASP A 220 -18.82 -2.29 9.28
N SER A 221 -19.52 -3.16 8.55
CA SER A 221 -20.98 -3.35 8.65
C SER A 221 -21.43 -3.94 9.99
N VAL A 222 -20.53 -4.58 10.74
CA VAL A 222 -20.81 -5.13 12.07
C VAL A 222 -19.91 -4.53 13.16
N ALA A 223 -18.99 -3.63 12.79
CA ALA A 223 -18.09 -2.96 13.73
C ALA A 223 -18.82 -1.82 14.46
N THR A 224 -18.76 -1.82 15.80
CA THR A 224 -19.25 -0.72 16.65
C THR A 224 -18.12 0.27 16.94
N GLU A 225 -18.43 1.50 17.37
CA GLU A 225 -17.41 2.54 17.62
C GLU A 225 -16.35 2.12 18.64
N GLU A 226 -16.72 1.29 19.62
CA GLU A 226 -15.86 0.76 20.68
C GLU A 226 -14.93 -0.38 20.20
N VAL A 227 -15.17 -0.91 19.01
CA VAL A 227 -14.58 -2.16 18.51
C VAL A 227 -13.99 -2.02 17.12
N LYS A 228 -13.86 -0.77 16.64
CA LYS A 228 -13.16 -0.48 15.39
C LYS A 228 -11.65 -0.51 15.59
N PHE A 229 -10.92 -0.89 14.54
CA PHE A 229 -9.48 -0.67 14.50
C PHE A 229 -9.12 0.82 14.49
N GLY A 230 -10.07 1.68 14.13
CA GLY A 230 -9.94 3.14 14.04
C GLY A 230 -9.56 3.57 12.62
N ASP A 231 -8.49 2.99 12.08
CA ASP A 231 -8.14 3.06 10.66
C ASP A 231 -7.47 1.80 10.13
N ASN A 232 -7.36 1.71 8.80
CA ASN A 232 -6.71 0.57 8.17
C ASN A 232 -5.17 0.64 8.21
N ASP A 233 -4.57 1.71 8.77
CA ASP A 233 -3.13 1.71 9.04
C ASP A 233 -2.85 0.69 10.17
N MET A 234 -3.64 0.72 11.25
CA MET A 234 -3.55 -0.29 12.32
C MET A 234 -3.91 -1.70 11.82
N LEU A 235 -4.98 -1.83 11.03
CA LEU A 235 -5.34 -3.11 10.41
C LEU A 235 -4.17 -3.70 9.62
N SER A 236 -3.47 -2.86 8.83
CA SER A 236 -2.33 -3.32 8.03
C SER A 236 -1.13 -3.75 8.87
N ALA A 237 -0.91 -3.11 10.02
CA ALA A 237 0.09 -3.56 10.99
C ALA A 237 -0.28 -4.91 11.59
N LEU A 238 -1.52 -5.10 12.03
CA LEU A 238 -1.99 -6.38 12.58
C LEU A 238 -1.92 -7.50 11.54
N VAL A 239 -2.35 -7.25 10.31
CA VAL A 239 -2.19 -8.20 9.19
C VAL A 239 -0.73 -8.57 9.02
N SER A 240 0.17 -7.59 9.02
CA SER A 240 1.63 -7.82 8.90
C SER A 240 2.15 -8.74 10.00
N LEU A 241 1.69 -8.58 11.24
CA LEU A 241 2.05 -9.45 12.35
C LEU A 241 1.49 -10.87 12.21
N ILE A 242 0.20 -10.99 11.83
CA ILE A 242 -0.50 -12.29 11.68
C ILE A 242 0.20 -13.18 10.66
N VAL A 243 0.60 -12.59 9.53
CA VAL A 243 1.21 -13.33 8.41
C VAL A 243 2.73 -13.43 8.51
N GLY A 244 3.36 -12.69 9.42
CA GLY A 244 4.81 -12.63 9.53
C GLY A 244 5.45 -11.87 8.36
N ALA A 245 4.87 -10.73 8.00
CA ALA A 245 5.31 -9.94 6.86
C ALA A 245 6.74 -9.45 7.00
N ASP A 246 7.42 -9.37 5.86
CA ASP A 246 8.75 -8.83 5.76
C ASP A 246 8.82 -7.32 5.80
N LEU A 247 7.76 -6.68 5.28
CA LEU A 247 7.70 -5.27 4.94
C LEU A 247 6.24 -4.82 4.85
N LEU A 248 5.93 -3.68 5.46
CA LEU A 248 4.69 -2.94 5.22
C LEU A 248 4.96 -1.73 4.32
N LEU A 249 4.17 -1.58 3.26
CA LEU A 249 4.14 -0.41 2.39
C LEU A 249 2.82 0.35 2.58
N ILE A 250 2.86 1.57 3.10
CA ILE A 250 1.69 2.45 3.23
C ILE A 250 1.68 3.44 2.08
N LEU A 251 0.71 3.30 1.17
CA LEU A 251 0.49 4.26 0.08
C LEU A 251 -0.45 5.39 0.55
N THR A 252 0.07 6.60 0.52
CA THR A 252 -0.62 7.83 0.95
C THR A 252 -0.66 8.88 -0.17
N GLY A 253 -1.33 10.01 0.06
CA GLY A 253 -1.41 11.12 -0.88
C GLY A 253 -0.27 12.14 -0.78
N VAL A 254 0.64 11.96 0.18
CA VAL A 254 1.79 12.85 0.47
C VAL A 254 3.11 12.12 0.27
N ASP A 255 4.21 12.87 0.17
CA ASP A 255 5.53 12.31 -0.15
C ASP A 255 6.15 11.41 0.93
N GLY A 256 5.66 11.47 2.15
CA GLY A 256 6.17 10.73 3.30
C GLY A 256 5.83 11.50 4.57
N PHE A 257 6.52 11.20 5.66
CA PHE A 257 6.50 12.05 6.86
C PHE A 257 7.29 13.32 6.59
N LEU A 258 6.67 14.48 6.84
CA LEU A 258 7.27 15.78 6.57
C LEU A 258 7.70 16.46 7.88
N LYS A 259 8.92 17.00 7.92
CA LYS A 259 9.42 17.95 8.92
C LYS A 259 9.84 19.22 8.22
N GLU A 260 9.30 20.37 8.64
CA GLU A 260 9.58 21.66 7.98
C GLU A 260 9.37 21.58 6.45
N GLU A 261 8.25 20.98 6.02
CA GLU A 261 7.88 20.76 4.60
C GLU A 261 8.80 19.84 3.79
N LYS A 262 9.77 19.20 4.44
CA LYS A 262 10.70 18.25 3.80
C LYS A 262 10.42 16.83 4.22
N VAL A 263 10.52 15.92 3.27
CA VAL A 263 10.42 14.48 3.53
C VAL A 263 11.56 14.06 4.45
N VAL A 264 11.22 13.41 5.54
CA VAL A 264 12.16 12.66 6.37
C VAL A 264 12.41 11.33 5.68
N PRO A 265 13.61 11.08 5.12
CA PRO A 265 13.84 9.87 4.34
C PRO A 265 13.92 8.63 5.23
N PHE A 266 14.35 8.77 6.49
CA PHE A 266 14.61 7.66 7.38
C PHE A 266 14.31 8.00 8.83
N LEU A 267 13.70 7.05 9.54
CA LEU A 267 13.45 7.11 10.97
C LEU A 267 13.96 5.82 11.60
N LYS A 268 14.97 5.91 12.47
CA LYS A 268 15.50 4.76 13.23
C LYS A 268 14.47 4.19 14.24
N GLY A 269 13.59 5.06 14.70
CA GLY A 269 12.45 4.78 15.56
C GLY A 269 11.53 5.99 15.52
N ILE A 270 10.39 5.91 16.20
CA ILE A 270 9.39 6.96 16.21
C ILE A 270 9.36 7.56 17.61
N SER A 271 9.76 8.82 17.71
CA SER A 271 9.74 9.57 18.97
C SER A 271 8.35 10.14 19.25
N LYS A 272 8.12 10.56 20.50
CA LYS A 272 6.91 11.32 20.85
C LYS A 272 6.79 12.61 20.05
N ASP A 273 7.90 13.28 19.79
CA ASP A 273 7.91 14.51 19.01
C ASP A 273 7.50 14.27 17.56
N ASP A 274 7.88 13.11 16.98
CA ASP A 274 7.42 12.72 15.65
C ASP A 274 5.90 12.53 15.62
N LEU A 275 5.34 11.86 16.64
CA LEU A 275 3.91 11.66 16.79
C LEU A 275 3.17 12.99 17.00
N ASN A 276 3.65 13.84 17.90
CA ASN A 276 3.07 15.16 18.16
C ASN A 276 3.04 16.01 16.88
N LEU A 277 4.14 16.03 16.14
CA LEU A 277 4.21 16.74 14.87
C LEU A 277 3.24 16.17 13.83
N ALA A 278 3.10 14.85 13.77
CA ALA A 278 2.21 14.18 12.84
C ALA A 278 0.71 14.32 13.18
N GLY A 279 0.37 14.66 14.42
CA GLY A 279 -0.98 15.02 14.86
C GLY A 279 -1.37 16.45 14.50
N GLY A 280 -0.40 17.37 14.45
CA GLY A 280 -0.65 18.79 14.23
C GLY A 280 -1.19 19.53 15.47
N PRO A 281 -1.48 20.84 15.38
CA PRO A 281 -1.87 21.67 16.53
C PRO A 281 -3.18 21.26 17.20
N SER A 282 -4.05 20.55 16.48
CA SER A 282 -5.39 20.15 16.91
C SER A 282 -5.43 18.79 17.64
N GLY A 283 -4.28 18.13 17.82
CA GLY A 283 -4.20 16.78 18.36
C GLY A 283 -4.48 15.67 17.34
N PRO A 284 -4.54 14.39 17.76
CA PRO A 284 -4.70 13.25 16.86
C PRO A 284 -6.01 13.32 16.04
N GLY A 285 -5.91 13.71 14.77
CA GLY A 285 -7.00 13.66 13.80
C GLY A 285 -7.23 12.27 13.19
N THR A 286 -8.39 12.06 12.57
CA THR A 286 -9.02 10.79 12.14
C THR A 286 -8.32 9.97 11.02
N GLY A 287 -7.00 9.81 11.05
CA GLY A 287 -6.27 8.89 10.15
C GLY A 287 -5.22 9.53 9.23
N GLY A 288 -4.56 10.58 9.74
CA GLY A 288 -3.52 11.34 9.05
C GLY A 288 -2.14 10.67 9.08
N MET A 289 -1.09 11.47 9.25
CA MET A 289 0.28 10.95 9.39
C MET A 289 0.50 10.28 10.75
N PHE A 290 -0.18 10.75 11.79
CA PHE A 290 -0.09 10.22 13.15
C PHE A 290 -0.30 8.70 13.22
N THR A 291 -1.37 8.18 12.62
CA THR A 291 -1.72 6.76 12.71
C THR A 291 -0.80 5.87 11.86
N LYS A 292 -0.26 6.42 10.76
CA LYS A 292 0.78 5.77 9.93
C LYS A 292 2.06 5.60 10.71
N LEU A 293 2.49 6.66 11.41
CA LEU A 293 3.63 6.58 12.32
C LEU A 293 3.34 5.64 13.48
N LYS A 294 2.18 5.72 14.15
CA LYS A 294 1.82 4.79 15.23
C LYS A 294 1.91 3.32 14.79
N SER A 295 1.38 3.00 13.60
CA SER A 295 1.43 1.65 13.03
C SER A 295 2.86 1.23 12.65
N ALA A 296 3.65 2.15 12.07
CA ALA A 296 5.04 1.90 11.74
C ALA A 296 5.94 1.72 12.97
N GLY A 297 5.64 2.40 14.09
CA GLY A 297 6.36 2.26 15.35
C GLY A 297 6.13 0.90 15.99
N LEU A 298 4.87 0.47 16.03
CA LEU A 298 4.49 -0.87 16.45
C LEU A 298 5.20 -1.96 15.63
N LEU A 299 5.25 -1.81 14.30
CA LEU A 299 5.98 -2.74 13.45
C LEU A 299 7.51 -2.65 13.61
N SER A 300 8.04 -1.46 13.88
CA SER A 300 9.47 -1.28 14.18
C SER A 300 9.87 -2.12 15.39
N GLU A 301 9.11 -2.04 16.48
CA GLU A 301 9.30 -2.86 17.69
C GLU A 301 9.14 -4.36 17.41
N ALA A 302 8.32 -4.72 16.42
CA ALA A 302 8.16 -6.09 15.93
C ALA A 302 9.26 -6.56 14.94
N GLY A 303 10.24 -5.72 14.64
CA GLY A 303 11.32 -6.04 13.69
C GLY A 303 10.91 -6.00 12.21
N VAL A 304 9.77 -5.38 11.90
CA VAL A 304 9.21 -5.23 10.55
C VAL A 304 9.40 -3.79 10.05
N PRO A 305 10.24 -3.56 9.01
CA PRO A 305 10.35 -2.24 8.40
C PRO A 305 9.02 -1.79 7.79
N THR A 306 8.77 -0.47 7.83
CA THR A 306 7.57 0.14 7.22
C THR A 306 7.96 1.33 6.37
N ALA A 307 7.46 1.39 5.14
CA ALA A 307 7.66 2.53 4.25
C ALA A 307 6.36 3.30 4.03
N ILE A 308 6.42 4.63 4.11
CA ILE A 308 5.31 5.54 3.81
C ILE A 308 5.62 6.23 2.49
N LEU A 309 4.85 5.90 1.45
CA LEU A 309 5.13 6.26 0.06
C LEU A 309 3.98 7.09 -0.54
N ASN A 310 4.31 7.99 -1.46
CA ASN A 310 3.28 8.69 -2.23
C ASN A 310 2.72 7.78 -3.32
N GLY A 311 1.48 7.34 -3.16
CA GLY A 311 0.77 6.54 -4.15
C GLY A 311 0.40 7.29 -5.44
N LYS A 312 0.62 8.61 -5.53
CA LYS A 312 0.48 9.38 -6.78
C LYS A 312 1.73 9.29 -7.66
N LYS A 313 2.88 8.96 -7.09
CA LYS A 313 4.13 8.86 -7.85
C LYS A 313 4.13 7.54 -8.62
N MET A 314 4.37 7.65 -9.91
CA MET A 314 4.43 6.50 -10.80
C MET A 314 5.49 5.51 -10.30
N HIS A 315 5.09 4.25 -10.15
CA HIS A 315 5.97 3.16 -9.69
C HIS A 315 6.65 3.41 -8.33
N ALA A 316 6.00 4.14 -7.42
CA ALA A 316 6.55 4.41 -6.09
C ALA A 316 6.97 3.14 -5.33
N ILE A 317 6.23 2.03 -5.52
CA ILE A 317 6.57 0.73 -4.90
C ILE A 317 7.87 0.18 -5.50
N ARG A 318 8.02 0.20 -6.84
CA ARG A 318 9.23 -0.30 -7.51
C ARG A 318 10.43 0.55 -7.17
N GLU A 319 10.29 1.88 -7.23
CA GLU A 319 11.36 2.80 -6.86
C GLU A 319 11.84 2.54 -5.42
N PHE A 320 10.90 2.36 -4.49
CA PHE A 320 11.24 2.01 -3.12
C PHE A 320 11.97 0.67 -3.01
N LEU A 321 11.46 -0.39 -3.65
CA LEU A 321 12.01 -1.73 -3.52
C LEU A 321 13.37 -1.91 -4.21
N GLU A 322 13.59 -1.24 -5.35
CA GLU A 322 14.81 -1.38 -6.16
C GLU A 322 15.90 -0.37 -5.78
N LYS A 323 15.52 0.83 -5.34
CA LYS A 323 16.49 1.93 -5.09
C LYS A 323 16.50 2.37 -3.64
N ASN A 324 15.51 1.97 -2.85
CA ASN A 324 15.35 2.42 -1.47
C ASN A 324 15.45 3.95 -1.34
N SER A 325 14.83 4.72 -2.24
CA SER A 325 14.92 6.19 -2.28
C SER A 325 13.59 6.91 -2.05
N ALA A 326 12.46 6.21 -2.17
CA ALA A 326 11.13 6.83 -2.10
C ALA A 326 10.60 6.94 -0.66
N GLY A 327 9.99 8.11 -0.37
CA GLY A 327 9.26 8.39 0.86
C GLY A 327 10.04 8.22 2.16
N THR A 328 9.32 7.91 3.25
CA THR A 328 9.92 7.70 4.58
C THR A 328 10.02 6.23 4.88
N LEU A 329 11.21 5.76 5.26
CA LEU A 329 11.42 4.41 5.79
C LEU A 329 11.58 4.46 7.32
N VAL A 330 10.75 3.70 8.02
CA VAL A 330 10.91 3.43 9.46
C VAL A 330 11.66 2.12 9.63
N ALA A 331 12.79 2.19 10.34
CA ALA A 331 13.68 1.08 10.58
C ALA A 331 13.05 0.06 11.55
N PRO A 332 13.35 -1.24 11.39
CA PRO A 332 13.05 -2.22 12.42
C PRO A 332 14.01 -2.05 13.59
N SER A 333 13.50 -2.09 14.83
CA SER A 333 14.29 -1.96 16.06
C SER A 333 14.28 -3.23 16.91
N GLY A 334 13.20 -4.02 16.85
CA GLY A 334 13.11 -5.31 17.54
C GLY A 334 13.41 -6.53 16.67
N ASN A 335 13.16 -7.71 17.25
CA ASN A 335 13.32 -9.00 16.59
C ASN A 335 11.99 -9.47 16.00
N ARG A 336 12.04 -10.21 14.89
CA ARG A 336 10.85 -10.84 14.28
C ARG A 336 10.36 -12.06 15.04
N VAL A 337 9.97 -11.86 16.29
CA VAL A 337 9.32 -12.87 17.11
C VAL A 337 7.97 -12.30 17.51
N PHE A 338 6.92 -12.71 16.81
CA PHE A 338 5.56 -12.27 17.11
C PHE A 338 4.63 -13.45 17.28
N SER A 339 4.02 -13.53 18.46
CA SER A 339 3.06 -14.56 18.84
C SER A 339 1.62 -14.03 18.74
N GLU A 340 0.66 -14.95 18.74
CA GLU A 340 -0.77 -14.64 18.91
C GLU A 340 -1.01 -13.74 20.13
N GLU A 341 -0.31 -13.98 21.24
CA GLU A 341 -0.48 -13.20 22.46
C GLU A 341 -0.02 -11.74 22.29
N ASN A 342 1.05 -11.50 21.52
CA ASN A 342 1.50 -10.14 21.24
C ASN A 342 0.46 -9.35 20.43
N VAL A 343 -0.19 -10.00 19.44
CA VAL A 343 -1.28 -9.39 18.67
C VAL A 343 -2.47 -9.05 19.59
N LYS A 344 -2.85 -9.96 20.48
CA LYS A 344 -3.92 -9.73 21.44
C LYS A 344 -3.59 -8.62 22.45
N GLU A 345 -2.35 -8.54 22.91
CA GLU A 345 -1.89 -7.48 23.81
C GLU A 345 -1.97 -6.10 23.14
N ILE A 346 -1.55 -5.98 21.88
CA ILE A 346 -1.70 -4.76 21.07
C ILE A 346 -3.17 -4.35 20.97
N ILE A 347 -4.05 -5.29 20.70
CA ILE A 347 -5.50 -5.03 20.59
C ILE A 347 -6.03 -4.49 21.92
N ARG A 348 -5.74 -5.18 23.04
CA ARG A 348 -6.16 -4.75 24.38
C ARG A 348 -5.64 -3.35 24.74
N LYS A 349 -4.36 -3.07 24.46
CA LYS A 349 -3.75 -1.76 24.70
C LYS A 349 -4.40 -0.65 23.86
N ASN A 350 -4.67 -0.90 22.58
CA ASN A 350 -5.32 0.10 21.73
C ASN A 350 -6.78 0.36 22.11
N ARG A 351 -7.51 -0.65 22.62
CA ARG A 351 -8.88 -0.46 23.14
C ARG A 351 -8.89 0.36 24.43
N ASN A 352 -7.98 0.06 25.35
CA ASN A 352 -7.90 0.75 26.65
C ASN A 352 -7.25 2.15 26.55
N GLY A 353 -6.40 2.36 25.54
CA GLY A 353 -5.66 3.60 25.31
C GLY A 353 -6.47 4.79 24.80
N ASN A 354 -7.78 4.64 24.54
CA ASN A 354 -8.69 5.79 24.42
C ASN A 354 -9.04 6.41 25.79
N GLY A 355 -8.55 5.83 26.90
CA GLY A 355 -8.74 6.33 28.25
C GLY A 355 -7.49 6.84 28.97
N GLU A 356 -6.27 6.42 28.60
CA GLU A 356 -5.06 6.78 29.37
C GLU A 356 -3.83 7.07 28.51
N ASN A 357 -3.35 8.31 28.64
CA ASN A 357 -2.03 8.78 28.23
C ASN A 357 -0.93 8.02 29.00
N HIS A 358 -0.37 6.96 28.42
CA HIS A 358 0.95 6.47 28.80
C HIS A 358 1.69 5.92 27.58
N LEU A 359 2.54 6.75 26.98
CA LEU A 359 3.95 6.75 27.39
C LEU A 359 4.64 8.03 27.00
#